data_AF-F4LJS4-F1
#
_entry.id   AF-F4LJS4-F1
#
_cell.length_a   1.000
_cell.length_b   1.000
_cell.length_c   1.000
_cell.angle_alpha   90.00
_cell.angle_beta   90.00
_cell.angle_gamma   90.00
#
_symmetry.space_group_name_H-M   'P 1'
#
loop_
_entity.id
_entity.type
_entity.pdbx_description
1 polymer ?
#
loop_
_entity_poly.entity_id
_entity_poly.type
_entity_poly.pdbx_seq_one_letter_code
_entity_poly.pdbx_strand_id
1 'polypeptide(L)'
;MNEKKSDPPMYADTSRTADSARVIDDGVRAADTSRAADTSRAAVSPMRVGLITCIVCAAAALLNCAVLFAVTARLPASVPVHVNWALMADRWGSVWELRLFSLIPVLFPVAALCAFRATKPEKQNVKVVAVVISAVTAVLLCASWMCVYAAFQFERAASGEPMPAVMLLFILVPLALTFMAIGNYSALIKPNKWLGVRTAATFSDKTVWRKTHRAAGFCGVGAGVLLLAAAIVTVRSGNTVPALAGLGIAVLLMLAPLPYARILAGSARRNAEK
;
A
#
# COMPACT_ATOMS: atom_id res chain seq x y z
N MET A 1 60.12 -73.82 27.66
CA MET A 1 60.42 -72.57 26.93
C MET A 1 59.10 -71.85 26.71
N ASN A 2 58.90 -70.76 27.46
CA ASN A 2 57.85 -69.72 27.38
C ASN A 2 56.43 -70.06 26.88
N GLU A 3 55.47 -70.16 27.81
CA GLU A 3 54.06 -69.87 27.56
C GLU A 3 53.85 -68.36 27.42
N LYS A 4 53.33 -67.94 26.25
CA LYS A 4 52.98 -66.56 25.96
C LYS A 4 51.49 -66.35 26.27
N LYS A 5 51.22 -65.66 27.37
CA LYS A 5 49.88 -65.24 27.82
C LYS A 5 49.31 -64.22 26.82
N SER A 6 48.17 -64.52 26.18
CA SER A 6 47.46 -63.60 25.28
C SER A 6 46.36 -62.85 26.04
N ASP A 7 46.40 -61.53 26.01
CA ASP A 7 45.39 -60.65 26.63
C ASP A 7 44.02 -60.74 25.94
N PRO A 8 42.91 -60.57 26.67
CA PRO A 8 41.56 -60.56 26.09
C PRO A 8 41.28 -59.25 25.33
N PRO A 9 40.36 -59.25 24.33
CA PRO A 9 40.05 -58.07 23.54
C PRO A 9 39.37 -56.99 24.39
N MET A 10 39.86 -55.76 24.25
CA MET A 10 39.27 -54.55 24.83
C MET A 10 37.87 -54.35 24.25
N TYR A 11 36.82 -54.60 25.06
CA TYR A 11 35.44 -54.35 24.67
C TYR A 11 35.25 -52.83 24.56
N ALA A 12 35.06 -52.32 23.34
CA ALA A 12 34.76 -50.91 23.12
C ALA A 12 33.42 -50.58 23.80
N ASP A 13 33.45 -49.65 24.75
CA ASP A 13 32.29 -49.18 25.50
C ASP A 13 31.34 -48.40 24.57
N THR A 14 30.44 -49.11 23.91
CA THR A 14 29.42 -48.55 23.00
C THR A 14 28.38 -47.70 23.74
N SER A 15 28.31 -47.79 25.07
CA SER A 15 27.39 -46.98 25.89
C SER A 15 27.80 -45.51 25.89
N ARG A 16 29.11 -45.23 26.00
CA ARG A 16 29.66 -43.87 25.93
C ARG A 16 29.38 -43.19 24.60
N THR A 17 29.50 -43.92 23.49
CA THR A 17 29.25 -43.36 22.14
C THR A 17 27.78 -43.01 21.91
N ALA A 18 26.87 -43.85 22.39
CA ALA A 18 25.42 -43.63 22.28
C ALA A 18 24.96 -42.45 23.15
N ASP A 19 25.57 -42.29 24.34
CA ASP A 19 25.26 -41.19 25.26
C ASP A 19 25.76 -39.85 24.71
N SER A 20 26.97 -39.82 24.13
CA SER A 20 27.50 -38.62 23.46
C SER A 20 26.68 -38.20 22.25
N ALA A 21 26.12 -39.14 21.48
CA ALA A 21 25.25 -38.81 20.35
C ALA A 21 23.90 -38.21 20.80
N ARG A 22 23.33 -38.70 21.90
CA ARG A 22 22.10 -38.13 22.50
C ARG A 22 22.33 -36.71 23.03
N VAL A 23 23.42 -36.48 23.74
CA VAL A 23 23.75 -35.15 24.28
C VAL A 23 23.91 -34.11 23.17
N ILE A 24 24.49 -34.50 22.03
CA ILE A 24 24.60 -33.61 20.86
C ILE A 24 23.22 -33.33 20.25
N ASP A 25 22.38 -34.34 20.06
CA ASP A 25 21.04 -34.19 19.46
C ASP A 25 20.10 -33.35 20.35
N ASP A 26 20.18 -33.55 21.67
CA ASP A 26 19.44 -32.73 22.65
C ASP A 26 19.94 -31.28 22.68
N GLY A 27 21.26 -31.06 22.56
CA GLY A 27 21.85 -29.73 22.43
C GLY A 27 21.43 -29.00 21.16
N VAL A 28 21.34 -29.72 20.03
CA VAL A 28 20.85 -29.18 18.74
C VAL A 28 19.36 -28.84 18.82
N ARG A 29 18.53 -29.71 19.40
CA ARG A 29 17.11 -29.43 19.65
C ARG A 29 16.89 -28.25 20.59
N ALA A 30 17.68 -28.14 21.64
CA ALA A 30 17.61 -27.02 22.57
C ALA A 30 17.98 -25.69 21.88
N ALA A 31 19.01 -25.70 21.01
CA ALA A 31 19.39 -24.54 20.22
C ALA A 31 18.32 -24.16 19.17
N ASP A 32 17.71 -25.14 18.49
CA ASP A 32 16.64 -24.89 17.53
C ASP A 32 15.36 -24.36 18.20
N THR A 33 15.01 -24.88 19.37
CA THR A 33 13.86 -24.38 20.14
C THR A 33 14.10 -22.99 20.71
N SER A 34 15.31 -22.66 21.17
CA SER A 34 15.63 -21.30 21.61
C SER A 34 15.60 -20.32 20.43
N ARG A 35 16.16 -20.70 19.27
CA ARG A 35 16.18 -19.89 18.05
C ARG A 35 14.78 -19.68 17.47
N ALA A 36 13.92 -20.70 17.53
CA ALA A 36 12.50 -20.58 17.18
C ALA A 36 11.72 -19.67 18.16
N ALA A 37 12.03 -19.74 19.46
CA ALA A 37 11.42 -18.87 20.46
C ALA A 37 11.85 -17.41 20.29
N ASP A 38 13.12 -17.16 19.96
CA ASP A 38 13.67 -15.81 19.78
C ASP A 38 13.13 -15.15 18.49
N THR A 39 13.03 -15.91 17.39
CA THR A 39 12.38 -15.46 16.16
C THR A 39 10.87 -15.19 16.33
N SER A 40 10.19 -15.95 17.21
CA SER A 40 8.78 -15.69 17.55
C SER A 40 8.57 -14.43 18.40
N ARG A 41 9.54 -14.08 19.27
CA ARG A 41 9.53 -12.84 20.08
C ARG A 41 9.87 -11.60 19.28
N ALA A 42 10.73 -11.71 18.26
CA ALA A 42 11.11 -10.61 17.39
C ALA A 42 10.03 -10.23 16.35
N ALA A 43 9.11 -11.14 16.03
CA ALA A 43 8.05 -10.89 15.07
C ALA A 43 7.02 -9.89 15.63
N VAL A 44 7.04 -8.65 15.12
CA VAL A 44 6.02 -7.64 15.41
C VAL A 44 4.65 -8.18 15.01
N SER A 45 3.72 -8.30 15.98
CA SER A 45 2.40 -8.85 15.71
C SER A 45 1.68 -8.03 14.61
N PRO A 46 0.83 -8.65 13.76
CA PRO A 46 0.18 -7.94 12.66
C PRO A 46 -0.56 -6.67 13.12
N MET A 47 -1.23 -6.72 14.27
CA MET A 47 -1.89 -5.56 14.87
C MET A 47 -0.93 -4.42 15.22
N ARG A 48 0.29 -4.71 15.69
CA ARG A 48 1.31 -3.69 15.94
C ARG A 48 1.75 -3.02 14.64
N VAL A 49 1.89 -3.79 13.54
CA VAL A 49 2.23 -3.23 12.22
C VAL A 49 1.19 -2.21 11.77
N GLY A 50 -0.11 -2.54 11.85
CA GLY A 50 -1.16 -1.61 11.46
C GLY A 50 -1.20 -0.36 12.34
N LEU A 51 -1.05 -0.51 13.66
CA LEU A 51 -1.01 0.62 14.59
C LEU A 51 0.19 1.56 14.32
N ILE A 52 1.39 0.99 14.18
CA ILE A 52 2.61 1.74 13.87
C ILE A 52 2.44 2.48 12.55
N THR A 53 1.85 1.83 11.54
CA THR A 53 1.59 2.47 10.23
C THR A 53 0.73 3.72 10.38
N CYS A 54 -0.39 3.64 11.11
CA CYS A 54 -1.25 4.81 11.33
C CYS A 54 -0.51 5.94 12.08
N ILE A 55 0.28 5.60 13.10
CA ILE A 55 1.05 6.59 13.89
C ILE A 55 2.10 7.26 13.01
N VAL A 56 2.86 6.49 12.23
CA VAL A 56 3.88 7.03 11.30
C VAL A 56 3.23 7.92 10.24
N CYS A 57 2.12 7.50 9.64
CA CYS A 57 1.38 8.30 8.67
C CYS A 57 0.85 9.60 9.28
N ALA A 58 0.31 9.55 10.51
CA ALA A 58 -0.18 10.72 11.22
C ALA A 58 0.96 11.69 11.57
N ALA A 59 2.10 11.17 12.04
CA ALA A 59 3.28 11.98 12.33
C ALA A 59 3.83 12.66 11.06
N ALA A 60 3.93 11.91 9.95
CA ALA A 60 4.35 12.47 8.66
C ALA A 60 3.37 13.54 8.16
N ALA A 61 2.06 13.33 8.33
CA ALA A 61 1.05 14.31 7.96
C ALA A 61 1.07 15.57 8.84
N LEU A 62 1.32 15.43 10.14
CA LEU A 62 1.50 16.57 11.06
C LEU A 62 2.75 17.37 10.69
N LEU A 63 3.86 16.70 10.39
CA LEU A 63 5.07 17.34 9.89
C LEU A 63 4.80 18.08 8.58
N ASN A 64 4.11 17.44 7.63
CA ASN A 64 3.72 18.06 6.37
C ASN A 64 2.87 19.32 6.60
N CYS A 65 1.88 19.25 7.50
CA CYS A 65 1.06 20.39 7.88
C CYS A 65 1.91 21.54 8.45
N ALA A 66 2.83 21.26 9.38
CA ALA A 66 3.71 22.27 9.95
C ALA A 66 4.61 22.92 8.89
N VAL A 67 5.19 22.12 8.00
CA VAL A 67 6.01 22.60 6.87
C VAL A 67 5.18 23.48 5.93
N LEU A 68 3.97 23.06 5.56
CA LEU A 68 3.08 23.84 4.71
C LEU A 68 2.72 25.18 5.35
N PHE A 69 2.43 25.21 6.65
CA PHE A 69 2.20 26.46 7.38
C PHE A 69 3.41 27.40 7.31
N ALA A 70 4.62 26.89 7.52
CA ALA A 70 5.84 27.68 7.47
C ALA A 70 6.15 28.20 6.05
N VAL A 71 6.04 27.34 5.04
CA VAL A 71 6.34 27.67 3.63
C VAL A 71 5.33 28.69 3.08
N THR A 72 4.05 28.54 3.43
CA THR A 72 3.00 29.46 3.00
C THR A 72 3.00 30.79 3.74
N ALA A 73 3.91 31.04 4.69
CA ALA A 73 4.02 32.31 5.40
C ALA A 73 4.46 33.47 4.48
N ARG A 74 5.13 33.16 3.37
CA ARG A 74 5.68 34.16 2.42
C ARG A 74 4.79 34.40 1.20
N LEU A 75 3.65 33.72 1.10
CA LEU A 75 2.73 33.86 -0.02
C LEU A 75 1.84 35.10 0.14
N PRO A 76 1.40 35.72 -0.98
CA PRO A 76 0.46 36.84 -0.94
C PRO A 76 -0.89 36.41 -0.36
N ALA A 77 -1.71 37.35 0.12
CA ALA A 77 -2.98 37.03 0.78
C ALA A 77 -3.96 36.21 -0.10
N SER A 78 -3.90 36.40 -1.42
CA SER A 78 -4.71 35.70 -2.43
C SER A 78 -3.82 34.95 -3.41
N VAL A 79 -4.14 33.68 -3.66
CA VAL A 79 -3.38 32.74 -4.48
C VAL A 79 -4.31 31.85 -5.30
N PRO A 80 -3.88 31.30 -6.44
CA PRO A 80 -4.68 30.33 -7.18
C PRO A 80 -4.86 29.05 -6.34
N VAL A 81 -6.11 28.62 -6.19
CA VAL A 81 -6.48 27.41 -5.42
C VAL A 81 -7.17 26.36 -6.29
N HIS A 82 -7.51 26.69 -7.52
CA HIS A 82 -8.05 25.77 -8.51
C HIS A 82 -7.52 26.12 -9.91
N VAL A 83 -7.39 25.08 -10.74
CA VAL A 83 -7.04 25.21 -12.15
C VAL A 83 -8.05 24.43 -12.96
N ASN A 84 -8.46 24.99 -14.09
CA ASN A 84 -9.34 24.29 -15.03
C ASN A 84 -8.54 23.29 -15.88
N TRP A 85 -9.25 22.58 -16.76
CA TRP A 85 -8.65 21.61 -17.67
C TRP A 85 -7.67 22.24 -18.67
N ALA A 86 -7.72 23.55 -18.93
CA ALA A 86 -6.76 24.26 -19.78
C ALA A 86 -5.50 24.71 -19.00
N LEU A 87 -5.32 24.23 -17.76
CA LEU A 87 -4.27 24.65 -16.83
C LEU A 87 -4.34 26.14 -16.44
N MET A 88 -5.46 26.80 -16.69
CA MET A 88 -5.65 28.20 -16.29
C MET A 88 -6.20 28.26 -14.87
N ALA A 89 -5.67 29.18 -14.07
CA ALA A 89 -6.24 29.51 -12.77
C ALA A 89 -7.62 30.13 -12.95
N ASP A 90 -8.66 29.44 -12.51
CA ASP A 90 -10.06 29.87 -12.62
C ASP A 90 -10.68 30.19 -11.24
N ARG A 91 -10.00 29.81 -10.14
CA ARG A 91 -10.38 30.19 -8.78
C ARG A 91 -9.19 30.66 -7.96
N TRP A 92 -9.35 31.83 -7.38
CA TRP A 92 -8.44 32.42 -6.41
C TRP A 92 -9.02 32.29 -5.01
N GLY A 93 -8.17 32.10 -4.02
CA GLY A 93 -8.55 31.90 -2.64
C GLY A 93 -7.48 32.41 -1.69
N SER A 94 -7.79 32.40 -0.40
CA SER A 94 -6.84 32.87 0.61
C SER A 94 -5.75 31.84 0.91
N VAL A 95 -4.58 32.28 1.38
CA VAL A 95 -3.53 31.38 1.88
C VAL A 95 -4.02 30.52 3.06
N TRP A 96 -5.03 30.98 3.79
CA TRP A 96 -5.66 30.18 4.85
C TRP A 96 -6.39 28.96 4.30
N GLU A 97 -6.98 29.02 3.11
CA GLU A 97 -7.58 27.85 2.47
C GLU A 97 -6.53 26.75 2.21
N LEU A 98 -5.34 27.12 1.75
CA LEU A 98 -4.23 26.18 1.54
C LEU A 98 -3.79 25.50 2.85
N ARG A 99 -3.71 26.28 3.94
CA ARG A 99 -3.37 25.79 5.27
C ARG A 99 -4.47 24.90 5.87
N LEU A 100 -5.73 25.15 5.55
CA LEU A 100 -6.83 24.26 5.92
C LEU A 100 -6.79 22.96 5.11
N PHE A 101 -6.44 23.01 3.82
CA PHE A 101 -6.26 21.81 3.01
C PHE A 101 -5.11 20.92 3.49
N SER A 102 -4.07 21.48 4.12
CA SER A 102 -3.01 20.67 4.73
C SER A 102 -3.45 19.87 5.96
N LEU A 103 -4.66 20.10 6.49
CA LEU A 103 -5.26 19.27 7.54
C LEU A 103 -5.87 17.97 6.99
N ILE A 104 -6.31 17.94 5.72
CA ILE A 104 -6.93 16.75 5.12
C ILE A 104 -6.02 15.50 5.21
N PRO A 105 -4.71 15.59 4.88
CA PRO A 105 -3.78 14.47 5.04
C PRO A 105 -3.57 14.04 6.50
N VAL A 106 -3.88 14.89 7.49
CA VAL A 106 -3.79 14.55 8.93
C VAL A 106 -5.04 13.80 9.38
N LEU A 107 -6.21 14.25 8.93
CA LEU A 107 -7.49 13.67 9.34
C LEU A 107 -7.62 12.20 8.92
N PHE A 108 -7.13 11.85 7.73
CA PHE A 108 -7.22 10.48 7.22
C PHE A 108 -6.49 9.42 8.09
N PRO A 109 -5.18 9.51 8.35
CA PRO A 109 -4.47 8.52 9.17
C PRO A 109 -4.91 8.53 10.64
N VAL A 110 -5.39 9.67 11.17
CA VAL A 110 -5.99 9.74 12.50
C VAL A 110 -7.35 9.02 12.54
N ALA A 111 -8.21 9.24 11.55
CA ALA A 111 -9.47 8.50 11.42
C ALA A 111 -9.21 7.00 11.23
N ALA A 112 -8.20 6.63 10.43
CA ALA A 112 -7.77 5.25 10.26
C ALA A 112 -7.25 4.64 11.57
N LEU A 113 -6.50 5.38 12.38
CA LEU A 113 -6.07 4.97 13.72
C LEU A 113 -7.27 4.66 14.62
N CYS A 114 -8.25 5.56 14.68
CA CYS A 114 -9.48 5.37 15.45
C CYS A 114 -10.27 4.15 14.98
N ALA A 115 -10.46 4.01 13.66
CA ALA A 115 -11.15 2.88 13.05
C ALA A 115 -10.41 1.55 13.32
N PHE A 116 -9.08 1.55 13.25
CA PHE A 116 -8.26 0.38 13.53
C PHE A 116 -8.43 -0.11 14.97
N ARG A 117 -8.50 0.82 15.94
CA ARG A 117 -8.73 0.51 17.35
C ARG A 117 -10.16 0.01 17.62
N ALA A 118 -11.16 0.63 16.97
CA ALA A 118 -12.57 0.30 17.17
C ALA A 118 -12.96 -1.03 16.52
N THR A 119 -12.54 -1.28 15.28
CA THR A 119 -12.99 -2.42 14.48
C THR A 119 -12.11 -3.66 14.64
N LYS A 120 -10.85 -3.50 15.08
CA LYS A 120 -9.84 -4.57 15.19
C LYS A 120 -9.80 -5.45 13.93
N PRO A 121 -9.24 -4.93 12.80
CA PRO A 121 -9.30 -5.62 11.52
C PRO A 121 -8.71 -7.03 11.60
N GLU A 122 -9.24 -7.93 10.78
CA GLU A 122 -8.81 -9.32 10.74
C GLU A 122 -7.29 -9.41 10.53
N LYS A 123 -6.60 -10.13 11.43
CA LYS A 123 -5.13 -10.25 11.45
C LYS A 123 -4.52 -10.59 10.09
N GLN A 124 -5.24 -11.37 9.29
CA GLN A 124 -4.82 -11.85 7.98
C GLN A 124 -4.74 -10.75 6.91
N ASN A 125 -5.49 -9.66 7.06
CA ASN A 125 -5.56 -8.56 6.08
C ASN A 125 -4.87 -7.29 6.58
N VAL A 126 -4.34 -7.26 7.80
CA VAL A 126 -3.74 -6.05 8.40
C VAL A 126 -2.61 -5.48 7.55
N LYS A 127 -1.77 -6.33 6.95
CA LYS A 127 -0.69 -5.87 6.06
C LYS A 127 -1.25 -5.10 4.86
N VAL A 128 -2.33 -5.60 4.25
CA VAL A 128 -2.97 -4.92 3.11
C VAL A 128 -3.63 -3.61 3.55
N VAL A 129 -4.31 -3.61 4.70
CA VAL A 129 -4.89 -2.38 5.29
C VAL A 129 -3.80 -1.33 5.52
N ALA A 130 -2.64 -1.73 6.07
CA ALA A 130 -1.51 -0.84 6.28
C ALA A 130 -0.99 -0.24 4.96
N VAL A 131 -0.83 -1.07 3.92
CA VAL A 131 -0.43 -0.59 2.57
C VAL A 131 -1.44 0.42 2.02
N VAL A 132 -2.75 0.16 2.14
CA VAL A 132 -3.80 1.08 1.69
C VAL A 132 -3.74 2.40 2.44
N ILE A 133 -3.60 2.37 3.77
CA ILE A 133 -3.48 3.57 4.60
C ILE A 133 -2.25 4.38 4.18
N SER A 134 -1.08 3.74 4.03
CA SER A 134 0.14 4.42 3.61
C SER A 134 0.01 5.02 2.22
N ALA A 135 -0.57 4.29 1.26
CA ALA A 135 -0.71 4.74 -0.12
C ALA A 135 -1.67 5.93 -0.24
N VAL A 136 -2.84 5.86 0.40
CA VAL A 136 -3.80 6.98 0.42
C VAL A 136 -3.20 8.19 1.13
N THR A 137 -2.50 7.99 2.25
CA THR A 137 -1.82 9.09 2.94
C THR A 137 -0.79 9.74 2.01
N ALA A 138 0.05 8.96 1.32
CA ALA A 138 1.03 9.49 0.38
C ALA A 138 0.39 10.32 -0.74
N VAL A 139 -0.72 9.85 -1.33
CA VAL A 139 -1.48 10.62 -2.33
C VAL A 139 -1.97 11.94 -1.76
N LEU A 140 -2.56 11.94 -0.56
CA LEU A 140 -3.05 13.17 0.08
C LEU A 140 -1.92 14.15 0.38
N LEU A 141 -0.75 13.66 0.84
CA LEU A 141 0.42 14.50 1.08
C LEU A 141 0.90 15.15 -0.22
N CYS A 142 1.12 14.36 -1.28
CA CYS A 142 1.56 14.90 -2.57
C CYS A 142 0.52 15.87 -3.18
N ALA A 143 -0.77 15.55 -3.08
CA ALA A 143 -1.84 16.43 -3.55
C ALA A 143 -1.85 17.78 -2.79
N SER A 144 -1.53 17.79 -1.49
CA SER A 144 -1.41 19.05 -0.74
C SER A 144 -0.28 19.96 -1.27
N TRP A 145 0.83 19.36 -1.73
CA TRP A 145 1.93 20.08 -2.37
C TRP A 145 1.59 20.60 -3.77
N MET A 146 0.64 19.98 -4.47
CA MET A 146 0.13 20.51 -5.74
C MET A 146 -0.44 21.93 -5.56
N CYS A 147 -1.28 22.14 -4.55
CA CYS A 147 -1.88 23.44 -4.29
C CYS A 147 -0.84 24.49 -3.87
N VAL A 148 0.17 24.07 -3.11
CA VAL A 148 1.31 24.93 -2.73
C VAL A 148 2.13 25.31 -3.97
N TYR A 149 2.42 24.36 -4.85
CA TYR A 149 3.10 24.63 -6.11
C TYR A 149 2.31 25.63 -6.96
N ALA A 150 0.99 25.43 -7.12
CA ALA A 150 0.12 26.38 -7.82
C ALA A 150 0.22 27.79 -7.22
N ALA A 151 0.20 27.90 -5.90
CA ALA A 151 0.30 29.16 -5.19
C ALA A 151 1.64 29.88 -5.40
N PHE A 152 2.74 29.14 -5.55
CA PHE A 152 4.04 29.71 -5.93
C PHE A 152 4.10 30.17 -7.39
N GLN A 153 3.16 29.74 -8.24
CA GLN A 153 3.02 30.23 -9.61
C GLN A 153 2.06 31.43 -9.72
N PHE A 154 1.81 32.16 -8.63
CA PHE A 154 0.81 33.25 -8.60
C PHE A 154 1.07 34.34 -9.64
N GLU A 155 2.33 34.69 -9.94
CA GLU A 155 2.65 35.70 -10.95
C GLU A 155 2.23 35.24 -12.36
N ARG A 156 2.50 33.98 -12.69
CA ARG A 156 2.05 33.35 -13.95
C ARG A 156 0.54 33.26 -14.01
N ALA A 157 -0.09 32.92 -12.89
CA ALA A 157 -1.54 32.85 -12.79
C ALA A 157 -2.16 34.23 -13.06
N ALA A 158 -1.57 35.28 -12.46
CA ALA A 158 -2.03 36.66 -12.59
C ALA A 158 -1.81 37.22 -14.00
N SER A 159 -0.77 36.78 -14.72
CA SER A 159 -0.54 37.14 -16.13
C SER A 159 -1.46 36.41 -17.12
N GLY A 160 -2.32 35.50 -16.65
CA GLY A 160 -3.22 34.71 -17.50
C GLY A 160 -2.49 33.60 -18.26
N GLU A 161 -1.28 33.23 -17.83
CA GLU A 161 -0.54 32.13 -18.41
C GLU A 161 -1.00 30.77 -17.86
N PRO A 162 -0.95 29.70 -18.69
CA PRO A 162 -1.25 28.37 -18.22
C PRO A 162 -0.21 27.89 -17.21
N MET A 163 -0.68 27.19 -16.18
CA MET A 163 0.17 26.56 -15.18
C MET A 163 1.04 25.48 -15.83
N PRO A 164 2.29 25.32 -15.36
CA PRO A 164 3.15 24.23 -15.82
C PRO A 164 2.49 22.86 -15.56
N ALA A 165 2.33 22.05 -16.62
CA ALA A 165 1.71 20.72 -16.55
C ALA A 165 2.43 19.76 -15.57
N VAL A 166 3.70 20.03 -15.24
CA VAL A 166 4.47 19.30 -14.22
C VAL A 166 3.76 19.27 -12.86
N MET A 167 2.91 20.27 -12.56
CA MET A 167 2.09 20.28 -11.35
C MET A 167 1.20 19.03 -11.22
N LEU A 168 0.72 18.48 -12.34
CA LEU A 168 -0.13 17.28 -12.32
C LEU A 168 0.60 16.02 -11.83
N LEU A 169 1.94 16.01 -11.84
CA LEU A 169 2.73 14.89 -11.32
C LEU A 169 2.52 14.67 -9.81
N PHE A 170 2.19 15.73 -9.07
CA PHE A 170 1.85 15.63 -7.64
C PHE A 170 0.61 14.77 -7.37
N ILE A 171 -0.24 14.53 -8.36
CA ILE A 171 -1.39 13.63 -8.26
C ILE A 171 -1.16 12.34 -9.05
N LEU A 172 -0.74 12.44 -10.31
CA LEU A 172 -0.70 11.30 -11.23
C LEU A 172 0.29 10.22 -10.79
N VAL A 173 1.50 10.62 -10.36
CA VAL A 173 2.54 9.68 -9.93
C VAL A 173 2.15 8.92 -8.66
N PRO A 174 1.80 9.57 -7.53
CA PRO A 174 1.43 8.84 -6.33
C PRO A 174 0.15 8.02 -6.53
N LEU A 175 -0.80 8.48 -7.35
CA LEU A 175 -2.00 7.71 -7.68
C LEU A 175 -1.66 6.46 -8.49
N ALA A 176 -0.78 6.59 -9.49
CA ALA A 176 -0.30 5.45 -10.27
C ALA A 176 0.40 4.41 -9.38
N LEU A 177 1.31 4.85 -8.52
CA LEU A 177 2.00 3.99 -7.56
C LEU A 177 1.02 3.33 -6.58
N THR A 178 -0.03 4.04 -6.17
CA THR A 178 -1.09 3.50 -5.33
C THR A 178 -1.86 2.38 -6.04
N PHE A 179 -2.22 2.56 -7.31
CA PHE A 179 -2.89 1.51 -8.08
C PHE A 179 -2.00 0.28 -8.28
N MET A 180 -0.69 0.48 -8.55
CA MET A 180 0.26 -0.63 -8.62
C MET A 180 0.40 -1.36 -7.27
N ALA A 181 0.53 -0.61 -6.18
CA ALA A 181 0.65 -1.18 -4.84
C ALA A 181 -0.61 -1.97 -4.48
N ILE A 182 -1.78 -1.35 -4.54
CA ILE A 182 -3.06 -2.02 -4.22
C ILE A 182 -3.28 -3.23 -5.13
N GLY A 183 -3.00 -3.11 -6.43
CA GLY A 183 -3.08 -4.21 -7.38
C GLY A 183 -2.14 -5.37 -7.01
N ASN A 184 -0.88 -5.08 -6.67
CA ASN A 184 0.06 -6.12 -6.27
C ASN A 184 -0.38 -6.87 -5.00
N TYR A 185 -1.01 -6.16 -4.06
CA TYR A 185 -1.52 -6.75 -2.82
C TYR A 185 -2.94 -7.34 -2.94
N SER A 186 -3.66 -7.11 -4.03
CA SER A 186 -5.07 -7.50 -4.14
C SER A 186 -5.26 -9.01 -4.06
N ALA A 187 -4.36 -9.78 -4.67
CA ALA A 187 -4.40 -11.24 -4.67
C ALA A 187 -4.17 -11.85 -3.27
N LEU A 188 -3.60 -11.08 -2.33
CA LEU A 188 -3.37 -11.48 -0.95
C LEU A 188 -4.58 -11.22 -0.04
N ILE A 189 -5.57 -10.46 -0.51
CA ILE A 189 -6.76 -10.14 0.27
C ILE A 189 -7.57 -11.41 0.48
N LYS A 190 -7.80 -11.77 1.75
CA LYS A 190 -8.68 -12.88 2.11
C LYS A 190 -10.11 -12.38 2.31
N PRO A 191 -11.14 -13.23 2.10
CA PRO A 191 -12.55 -12.86 2.26
C PRO A 191 -12.79 -12.15 3.59
N ASN A 192 -13.36 -10.95 3.54
CA ASN A 192 -13.60 -10.11 4.70
C ASN A 192 -14.70 -9.07 4.40
N LYS A 193 -15.11 -8.32 5.43
CA LYS A 193 -16.21 -7.34 5.32
C LYS A 193 -15.80 -5.99 4.73
N TRP A 194 -14.52 -5.65 4.70
CA TRP A 194 -14.01 -4.28 4.48
C TRP A 194 -13.27 -4.07 3.16
N LEU A 195 -12.46 -5.04 2.73
CA LEU A 195 -11.54 -4.93 1.60
C LEU A 195 -11.93 -5.81 0.43
N GLY A 196 -11.61 -5.33 -0.78
CA GLY A 196 -11.69 -6.10 -2.01
C GLY A 196 -13.00 -5.94 -2.79
N VAL A 197 -13.15 -6.78 -3.81
CA VAL A 197 -14.33 -6.81 -4.70
C VAL A 197 -15.42 -7.62 -4.01
N ARG A 198 -16.42 -6.92 -3.46
CA ARG A 198 -17.47 -7.50 -2.61
C ARG A 198 -18.79 -7.62 -3.36
N THR A 199 -19.00 -8.76 -3.99
CA THR A 199 -20.25 -9.13 -4.68
C THR A 199 -20.83 -10.41 -4.08
N ALA A 200 -22.12 -10.68 -4.31
CA ALA A 200 -22.73 -11.95 -3.92
C ALA A 200 -21.93 -13.16 -4.45
N ALA A 201 -21.42 -13.05 -5.68
CA ALA A 201 -20.59 -14.06 -6.34
C ALA A 201 -19.26 -14.34 -5.60
N THR A 202 -18.56 -13.29 -5.16
CA THR A 202 -17.26 -13.44 -4.48
C THR A 202 -17.41 -13.95 -3.05
N PHE A 203 -18.53 -13.70 -2.39
CA PHE A 203 -18.79 -14.24 -1.05
C PHE A 203 -19.27 -15.69 -1.07
N SER A 204 -19.95 -16.13 -2.13
CA SER A 204 -20.45 -17.50 -2.23
C SER A 204 -19.37 -18.53 -2.53
N ASP A 205 -18.26 -18.15 -3.18
CA ASP A 205 -17.21 -19.08 -3.59
C ASP A 205 -15.80 -18.49 -3.42
N LYS A 206 -14.96 -19.19 -2.64
CA LYS A 206 -13.55 -18.84 -2.40
C LYS A 206 -12.69 -18.87 -3.67
N THR A 207 -13.05 -19.71 -4.65
CA THR A 207 -12.39 -19.77 -5.96
C THR A 207 -12.72 -18.52 -6.77
N VAL A 208 -13.99 -18.10 -6.77
CA VAL A 208 -14.42 -16.84 -7.40
C VAL A 208 -13.72 -15.65 -6.74
N TRP A 209 -13.65 -15.63 -5.41
CA TRP A 209 -12.90 -14.62 -4.67
C TRP A 209 -11.45 -14.53 -5.15
N ARG A 210 -10.71 -15.65 -5.13
CA ARG A 210 -9.28 -15.70 -5.49
C ARG A 210 -9.03 -15.27 -6.93
N LYS A 211 -9.80 -15.79 -7.88
CA LYS A 211 -9.64 -15.44 -9.31
C LYS A 211 -9.96 -13.97 -9.56
N THR A 212 -11.03 -13.44 -8.95
CA THR A 212 -11.42 -12.03 -9.07
C THR A 212 -10.35 -11.09 -8.53
N HIS A 213 -9.80 -11.40 -7.35
CA HIS A 213 -8.76 -10.56 -6.74
C HIS A 213 -7.41 -10.66 -7.46
N ARG A 214 -7.12 -11.79 -8.10
CA ARG A 214 -5.97 -11.92 -9.01
C ARG A 214 -6.15 -11.07 -10.26
N ALA A 215 -7.33 -11.08 -10.87
CA ALA A 215 -7.66 -10.21 -12.00
C ALA A 215 -7.57 -8.73 -11.62
N ALA A 216 -8.12 -8.35 -10.46
CA ALA A 216 -7.99 -7.01 -9.89
C ALA A 216 -6.53 -6.57 -9.73
N GLY A 217 -5.63 -7.52 -9.46
CA GLY A 217 -4.21 -7.22 -9.32
C GLY A 217 -3.56 -6.82 -10.63
N PHE A 218 -3.81 -7.60 -11.68
CA PHE A 218 -3.36 -7.25 -13.03
C PHE A 218 -3.97 -5.93 -13.51
N CYS A 219 -5.26 -5.72 -13.28
CA CYS A 219 -5.94 -4.46 -13.61
C CYS A 219 -5.32 -3.27 -12.87
N GLY A 220 -5.03 -3.39 -11.58
CA GLY A 220 -4.44 -2.31 -10.78
C GLY A 220 -3.03 -1.94 -11.20
N VAL A 221 -2.17 -2.94 -11.46
CA VAL A 221 -0.83 -2.69 -11.99
C VAL A 221 -0.89 -2.05 -13.38
N GLY A 222 -1.73 -2.57 -14.28
CA GLY A 222 -1.93 -2.01 -15.61
C GLY A 222 -2.46 -0.57 -15.57
N ALA A 223 -3.42 -0.28 -14.70
CA ALA A 223 -3.96 1.07 -14.48
C ALA A 223 -2.89 2.05 -14.00
N GLY A 224 -2.01 1.61 -13.09
CA GLY A 224 -0.88 2.43 -12.65
C GLY A 224 0.13 2.70 -13.75
N VAL A 225 0.51 1.68 -14.54
CA VAL A 225 1.47 1.85 -15.66
C VAL A 225 0.90 2.82 -16.68
N LEU A 226 -0.39 2.68 -17.01
CA LEU A 226 -1.10 3.58 -17.90
C LEU A 226 -1.09 5.02 -17.39
N LEU A 227 -1.33 5.24 -16.09
CA LEU A 227 -1.29 6.57 -15.50
C LEU A 227 0.09 7.21 -15.54
N LEU A 228 1.18 6.44 -15.36
CA LEU A 228 2.54 6.96 -15.53
C LEU A 228 2.81 7.37 -16.97
N ALA A 229 2.39 6.55 -17.94
CA ALA A 229 2.51 6.90 -19.35
C ALA A 229 1.73 8.17 -19.69
N ALA A 230 0.48 8.27 -19.21
CA ALA A 230 -0.35 9.46 -19.35
C ALA A 230 0.32 10.71 -18.74
N ALA A 231 0.93 10.58 -17.57
CA ALA A 231 1.65 11.67 -16.91
C ALA A 231 2.84 12.17 -17.75
N ILE A 232 3.64 11.26 -18.32
CA ILE A 232 4.77 11.62 -19.19
C ILE A 232 4.27 12.38 -20.42
N VAL A 233 3.22 11.88 -21.08
CA VAL A 233 2.66 12.53 -22.27
C VAL A 233 2.07 13.89 -21.94
N THR A 234 1.37 14.03 -20.80
CA THR A 234 0.82 15.32 -20.34
C THR A 234 1.91 16.35 -20.08
N VAL A 235 3.01 15.98 -19.41
CA VAL A 235 4.11 16.92 -19.16
C VAL A 235 4.83 17.30 -20.46
N ARG A 236 5.04 16.34 -21.37
CA ARG A 236 5.69 16.56 -22.67
C ARG A 236 4.88 17.47 -23.59
N SER A 237 3.55 17.28 -23.60
CA SER A 237 2.64 18.01 -24.49
C SER A 237 2.13 19.33 -23.90
N GLY A 238 2.22 19.52 -22.58
CA GLY A 238 1.57 20.64 -21.89
C GLY A 238 0.03 20.54 -21.87
N ASN A 239 -0.54 19.39 -22.25
CA ASN A 239 -1.98 19.18 -22.37
C ASN A 239 -2.50 18.23 -21.30
N THR A 240 -3.66 18.53 -20.71
CA THR A 240 -4.30 17.74 -19.65
C THR A 240 -5.11 16.54 -20.18
N VAL A 241 -5.50 16.55 -21.46
CA VAL A 241 -6.31 15.50 -22.08
C VAL A 241 -5.71 14.09 -21.88
N PRO A 242 -4.40 13.84 -22.09
CA PRO A 242 -3.80 12.54 -21.81
C PRO A 242 -3.97 12.09 -20.36
N ALA A 243 -3.78 12.99 -19.38
CA ALA A 243 -3.99 12.70 -17.97
C ALA A 243 -5.46 12.35 -17.65
N LEU A 244 -6.42 13.11 -18.19
CA LEU A 244 -7.86 12.85 -17.99
C LEU A 244 -8.29 11.54 -18.63
N ALA A 245 -7.86 11.27 -19.87
CA ALA A 245 -8.14 10.02 -20.56
C ALA A 245 -7.49 8.83 -19.83
N GLY A 246 -6.22 8.96 -19.44
CA GLY A 246 -5.51 7.95 -18.67
C GLY A 246 -6.19 7.63 -17.34
N LEU A 247 -6.66 8.65 -16.63
CA LEU A 247 -7.43 8.47 -15.39
C LEU A 247 -8.76 7.76 -15.64
N GLY A 248 -9.51 8.18 -16.66
CA GLY A 248 -10.78 7.54 -17.03
C GLY A 248 -10.60 6.05 -17.35
N ILE A 249 -9.61 5.71 -18.17
CA ILE A 249 -9.29 4.31 -18.52
C ILE A 249 -8.80 3.53 -17.28
N ALA A 250 -7.96 4.14 -16.44
CA ALA A 250 -7.49 3.52 -15.20
C ALA A 250 -8.64 3.19 -14.24
N VAL A 251 -9.63 4.08 -14.11
CA VAL A 251 -10.85 3.82 -13.33
C VAL A 251 -11.66 2.67 -13.93
N LEU A 252 -11.86 2.65 -15.25
CA LEU A 252 -12.55 1.54 -15.93
C LEU A 252 -11.85 0.20 -15.71
N LEU A 253 -10.51 0.16 -15.77
CA LEU A 253 -9.73 -1.03 -15.46
C LEU A 253 -9.92 -1.49 -14.01
N MET A 254 -9.93 -0.56 -13.06
CA MET A 254 -10.17 -0.87 -11.64
C MET A 254 -11.59 -1.40 -11.38
N LEU A 255 -12.56 -1.07 -12.23
CA LEU A 255 -13.94 -1.59 -12.15
C LEU A 255 -14.14 -2.91 -12.90
N ALA A 256 -13.26 -3.28 -13.84
CA ALA A 256 -13.34 -4.51 -14.63
C ALA A 256 -13.48 -5.83 -13.82
N PRO A 257 -12.93 -5.97 -12.59
CA PRO A 257 -13.16 -7.15 -11.76
C PRO A 257 -14.62 -7.38 -11.35
N LEU A 258 -15.48 -6.35 -11.35
CA LEU A 258 -16.89 -6.45 -10.98
C LEU A 258 -17.69 -7.33 -11.96
N PRO A 259 -17.71 -7.05 -13.28
CA PRO A 259 -18.37 -7.94 -14.25
C PRO A 259 -17.66 -9.30 -14.33
N TYR A 260 -16.33 -9.35 -14.19
CA TYR A 260 -15.57 -10.59 -14.19
C TYR A 260 -16.04 -11.58 -13.10
N ALA A 261 -16.28 -11.09 -11.88
CA ALA A 261 -16.81 -11.90 -10.78
C ALA A 261 -18.15 -12.56 -11.11
N ARG A 262 -19.06 -11.82 -11.78
CA ARG A 262 -20.38 -12.33 -12.18
C ARG A 262 -20.28 -13.42 -13.25
N ILE A 263 -19.45 -13.19 -14.27
CA ILE A 263 -19.21 -14.15 -15.37
C ILE A 263 -18.63 -15.45 -14.83
N LEU A 264 -17.67 -15.35 -13.90
CA LEU A 264 -17.04 -16.51 -13.29
C LEU A 264 -18.03 -17.32 -12.46
N ALA A 265 -18.87 -16.67 -11.66
CA ALA A 265 -19.92 -17.36 -10.90
C ALA A 265 -20.98 -18.03 -11.78
N GLY A 266 -21.40 -17.37 -12.87
CA GLY A 266 -22.33 -17.99 -13.83
C GLY A 266 -21.74 -19.21 -14.51
N SER A 267 -20.44 -19.19 -14.82
CA SER A 267 -19.73 -20.33 -15.41
C SER A 267 -19.59 -21.49 -14.42
N ALA A 268 -19.34 -21.21 -13.14
CA ALA A 268 -19.28 -22.23 -12.10
C ALA A 268 -20.62 -22.95 -11.91
N ARG A 269 -21.75 -22.21 -11.93
CA ARG A 269 -23.10 -22.80 -11.81
C ARG A 269 -23.42 -23.73 -12.98
N ARG A 270 -23.20 -23.30 -14.22
CA ARG A 270 -23.43 -24.12 -15.42
C ARG A 270 -22.62 -25.41 -15.46
N ASN A 271 -21.43 -25.41 -14.86
CA ASN A 271 -20.58 -26.60 -14.78
C ASN A 271 -20.99 -27.56 -13.65
N ALA A 272 -21.75 -27.09 -12.65
CA ALA A 272 -22.27 -27.93 -11.57
C ALA A 272 -23.60 -28.60 -11.95
N GLU A 273 -24.30 -28.07 -12.97
CA GLU A 273 -25.54 -28.63 -13.52
C GLU A 273 -25.30 -29.69 -14.61
N LYS A 274 -24.05 -29.85 -15.06
CA LYS A 274 -23.63 -30.87 -16.04
C LYS A 274 -22.95 -32.03 -15.34
#